data_AF-A0A293MLP1-F1
#
_entry.id   AF-A0A293MLP1-F1
#
_cell.length_a   1.000
_cell.length_b   1.000
_cell.length_c   1.000
_cell.angle_alpha   90.00
_cell.angle_beta   90.00
_cell.angle_gamma   90.00
#
_symmetry.space_group_name_H-M   'P 1'
#
loop_
_entity.id
_entity.type
_entity.pdbx_description
1 polymer ?
#
loop_
_entity_poly.entity_id
_entity_poly.type
_entity_poly.pdbx_seq_one_letter_code
_entity_poly.pdbx_strand_id
1 'polypeptide(L)'
;MVGIVAGGGRVEKPILKAGRAYHKYKAKRNCWPKVRGVAMNPVEHPHGGGNHQHIGKASTVRRDASAGRKVGLIAARRTGRIRGGSLSQVQGKEKLLAKGSRCVHEPCGTSSRWWKPPTHWHGVYRQTRCLSWSQGRSDC
;
A
#
# COMPACT_ATOMS: atom_id res chain seq x y z
N MET A 1 -1.97 -14.59 -23.67
CA MET A 1 -3.44 -14.63 -23.80
C MET A 1 -3.98 -13.30 -23.32
N VAL A 2 -4.78 -12.61 -24.12
CA VAL A 2 -5.32 -11.28 -23.83
C VAL A 2 -6.80 -11.43 -23.48
N GLY A 3 -7.23 -10.97 -22.30
CA GLY A 3 -8.63 -11.06 -21.84
C GLY A 3 -8.78 -11.23 -20.33
N ILE A 4 -10.03 -11.17 -19.84
CA ILE A 4 -10.38 -11.40 -18.42
C ILE A 4 -10.62 -12.91 -18.20
N VAL A 5 -10.23 -13.42 -17.04
CA VAL A 5 -10.46 -14.84 -16.67
C VAL A 5 -11.97 -15.13 -16.61
N ALA A 6 -12.40 -16.19 -17.28
CA ALA A 6 -13.80 -16.62 -17.28
C ALA A 6 -14.28 -17.07 -15.87
N GLY A 7 -15.61 -17.06 -15.66
CA GLY A 7 -16.21 -17.46 -14.38
C GLY A 7 -16.24 -16.36 -13.31
N GLY A 8 -16.17 -15.09 -13.73
CA GLY A 8 -16.37 -13.92 -12.86
C GLY A 8 -17.75 -13.90 -12.16
N GLY A 9 -17.88 -13.12 -11.09
CA GLY A 9 -19.15 -12.95 -10.36
C GLY A 9 -19.55 -14.07 -9.39
N ARG A 10 -18.79 -15.18 -9.33
CA ARG A 10 -19.09 -16.32 -8.43
C ARG A 10 -19.04 -15.99 -6.93
N VAL A 11 -18.35 -14.90 -6.56
CA VAL A 11 -18.17 -14.44 -5.17
C VAL A 11 -19.31 -13.50 -4.71
N GLU A 12 -19.97 -12.81 -5.65
CA GLU A 12 -21.05 -11.86 -5.35
C GLU A 12 -22.28 -12.56 -4.74
N LYS A 13 -22.53 -13.82 -5.13
CA LYS A 13 -23.62 -14.61 -4.57
C LYS A 13 -23.31 -15.01 -3.12
N PRO A 14 -24.07 -14.55 -2.13
CA PRO A 14 -23.82 -14.90 -0.73
C PRO A 14 -24.09 -16.39 -0.48
N ILE A 15 -23.27 -16.99 0.38
CA ILE A 15 -23.47 -18.38 0.84
C ILE A 15 -24.41 -18.36 2.04
N LEU A 16 -25.67 -18.74 1.82
CA LEU A 16 -26.71 -18.67 2.85
C LEU A 16 -26.71 -19.86 3.82
N LYS A 17 -26.31 -21.07 3.36
CA LYS A 17 -26.37 -22.31 4.16
C LYS A 17 -24.96 -22.85 4.44
N ALA A 18 -24.73 -23.34 5.66
CA ALA A 18 -23.48 -23.99 6.04
C ALA A 18 -23.15 -25.22 5.18
N GLY A 19 -24.15 -26.03 4.80
CA GLY A 19 -23.95 -27.19 3.92
C GLY A 19 -23.39 -26.82 2.53
N ARG A 20 -23.73 -25.65 1.99
CA ARG A 20 -23.12 -25.15 0.74
C ARG A 20 -21.66 -24.79 0.93
N ALA A 21 -21.28 -24.25 2.09
CA ALA A 21 -19.88 -24.00 2.44
C ALA A 21 -19.11 -25.32 2.62
N TYR A 22 -19.72 -26.32 3.26
CA TYR A 22 -19.14 -27.66 3.42
C TYR A 22 -18.75 -28.27 2.08
N HIS A 23 -19.67 -28.36 1.10
CA HIS A 23 -19.34 -28.92 -0.21
C HIS A 23 -18.32 -28.08 -0.99
N LYS A 24 -18.31 -26.75 -0.82
CA LYS A 24 -17.30 -25.86 -1.41
C LYS A 24 -15.89 -26.15 -0.90
N TYR A 25 -15.74 -26.45 0.39
CA TYR A 25 -14.45 -26.75 1.00
C TYR A 25 -14.08 -28.24 0.96
N LYS A 26 -15.06 -29.15 0.83
CA LYS A 26 -14.84 -30.60 0.63
C LYS A 26 -14.08 -30.89 -0.67
N ALA A 27 -14.35 -30.13 -1.73
CA ALA A 27 -13.62 -30.23 -3.00
C ALA A 27 -12.20 -29.64 -2.92
N LYS A 28 -11.80 -29.05 -1.78
CA LYS A 28 -10.49 -28.44 -1.54
C LYS A 28 -9.87 -29.09 -0.29
N ARG A 29 -8.75 -28.55 0.19
CA ARG A 29 -8.17 -28.94 1.48
C ARG A 29 -9.19 -28.73 2.62
N ASN A 30 -9.15 -29.64 3.60
CA ASN A 30 -10.00 -29.62 4.80
C ASN A 30 -9.73 -28.40 5.71
N CYS A 31 -10.23 -27.21 5.35
CA CYS A 31 -10.05 -25.97 6.09
C CYS A 31 -11.35 -25.42 6.71
N TRP A 32 -12.40 -26.24 6.75
CA TRP A 32 -13.71 -25.89 7.29
C TRP A 32 -14.26 -27.07 8.09
N PRO A 33 -14.85 -26.88 9.28
CA PRO A 33 -15.14 -25.61 9.97
C PRO A 33 -13.90 -24.99 10.63
N LYS A 34 -13.94 -23.66 10.86
CA LYS A 34 -12.88 -22.95 11.61
C LYS A 34 -13.40 -22.55 12.98
N VAL A 35 -12.83 -23.14 14.03
CA VAL A 35 -13.13 -22.77 15.42
C VAL A 35 -12.33 -21.51 15.79
N ARG A 36 -12.95 -20.60 16.53
CA ARG A 36 -12.27 -19.40 17.04
C ARG A 36 -11.28 -19.83 18.11
N GLY A 37 -10.02 -19.39 18.01
CA GLY A 37 -8.99 -19.75 18.98
C GLY A 37 -9.22 -19.23 20.41
N VAL A 38 -10.16 -18.31 20.62
CA VAL A 38 -10.60 -17.87 21.96
C VAL A 38 -11.53 -18.89 22.62
N ALA A 39 -12.24 -19.69 21.82
CA ALA A 39 -13.10 -20.75 22.32
C ALA A 39 -12.34 -22.05 22.65
N MET A 40 -11.02 -22.05 22.45
CA MET A 40 -10.16 -23.21 22.71
C MET A 40 -9.56 -23.13 24.10
N ASN A 41 -9.05 -24.27 24.57
CA ASN A 41 -8.28 -24.36 25.80
C ASN A 41 -6.89 -23.70 25.63
N PRO A 42 -6.23 -23.26 26.72
CA PRO A 42 -4.92 -22.60 26.64
C PRO A 42 -3.82 -23.50 26.06
N VAL A 43 -3.99 -24.82 26.12
CA VAL A 43 -3.06 -25.81 25.54
C VAL A 43 -3.10 -25.84 24.01
N GLU A 44 -4.28 -25.67 23.42
CA GLU A 44 -4.49 -25.80 21.98
C GLU A 44 -4.16 -24.51 21.24
N HIS A 45 -4.40 -23.36 21.88
CA HIS A 45 -4.32 -22.08 21.20
C HIS A 45 -3.84 -20.95 22.11
N PRO A 46 -2.92 -20.07 21.64
CA PRO A 46 -2.42 -18.96 22.44
C PRO A 46 -3.45 -17.95 22.91
N HIS A 47 -4.62 -17.86 22.26
CA HIS A 47 -5.73 -17.00 22.67
C HIS A 47 -6.79 -17.72 23.49
N GLY A 48 -6.59 -19.02 23.76
CA GLY A 48 -7.53 -19.85 24.48
C GLY A 48 -7.39 -19.72 26.00
N GLY A 49 -8.44 -20.15 26.70
CA GLY A 49 -8.53 -20.14 28.17
C GLY A 49 -9.18 -18.89 28.77
N GLY A 50 -9.20 -18.87 30.11
CA GLY A 50 -9.84 -17.82 30.91
C GLY A 50 -11.32 -18.10 31.21
N ASN A 51 -11.85 -17.41 32.23
CA ASN A 51 -13.26 -17.48 32.64
C ASN A 51 -14.17 -16.66 31.70
N HIS A 52 -13.64 -15.57 31.14
CA HIS A 52 -14.31 -14.78 30.11
C HIS A 52 -13.65 -15.01 28.75
N GLN A 53 -14.43 -15.09 27.69
CA GLN A 53 -13.90 -15.26 26.32
C GLN A 53 -13.29 -13.96 25.80
N HIS A 54 -11.98 -13.80 26.00
CA HIS A 54 -11.19 -12.67 25.51
C HIS A 54 -9.74 -13.10 25.22
N ILE A 55 -8.99 -12.29 24.49
CA ILE A 55 -7.61 -12.64 24.09
C ILE A 55 -6.60 -12.45 25.24
N GLY A 56 -6.86 -11.51 26.16
CA GLY A 56 -6.01 -11.19 27.31
C GLY A 56 -4.67 -10.49 26.98
N LYS A 57 -4.23 -10.51 25.72
CA LYS A 57 -2.99 -9.88 25.23
C LYS A 57 -3.17 -9.24 23.87
N ALA A 58 -2.18 -8.46 23.43
CA ALA A 58 -2.20 -7.86 22.09
C ALA A 58 -2.31 -8.95 21.01
N SER A 59 -3.22 -8.74 20.06
CA SER A 59 -3.44 -9.65 18.92
C SER A 59 -2.46 -9.41 17.77
N THR A 60 -1.63 -8.37 17.85
CA THR A 60 -0.57 -8.05 16.89
C THR A 60 0.70 -8.81 17.23
N VAL A 61 1.23 -9.57 16.26
CA VAL A 61 2.41 -10.42 16.47
C VAL A 61 3.51 -10.09 15.46
N ARG A 62 4.77 -10.10 15.90
CA ARG A 62 5.94 -9.85 15.04
C ARG A 62 6.12 -10.95 13.97
N ARG A 63 6.73 -10.60 12.82
CA ARG A 63 7.04 -11.59 11.75
C ARG A 63 7.92 -12.73 12.22
N ASP A 64 8.83 -12.45 13.15
CA ASP A 64 9.86 -13.41 13.56
C ASP A 64 9.47 -14.19 14.82
N ALA A 65 8.19 -14.13 15.22
CA ALA A 65 7.67 -14.96 16.30
C ALA A 65 7.82 -16.46 15.95
N SER A 66 7.93 -17.31 16.98
CA SER A 66 7.98 -18.77 16.79
C SER A 66 6.65 -19.30 16.20
N ALA A 67 6.68 -20.49 15.61
CA ALA A 67 5.53 -21.05 14.88
C ALA A 67 4.24 -21.09 15.72
N GLY A 68 4.33 -21.53 16.99
CA GLY A 68 3.18 -21.56 17.90
C GLY A 68 2.70 -20.19 18.40
N ARG A 69 3.56 -19.15 18.33
CA ARG A 69 3.21 -17.78 18.76
C ARG A 69 2.66 -16.92 17.63
N LYS A 70 2.88 -17.31 16.37
CA LYS A 70 2.42 -16.63 15.14
C LYS A 70 0.91 -16.77 14.91
N VAL A 71 0.13 -16.11 15.76
CA VAL A 71 -1.33 -16.21 15.77
C VAL A 71 -1.94 -14.81 15.87
N GLY A 72 -3.07 -14.57 15.19
CA GLY A 72 -3.74 -13.27 15.15
C GLY A 72 -3.31 -12.41 13.96
N LEU A 73 -3.08 -11.12 14.20
CA LEU A 73 -2.69 -10.14 13.19
C LEU A 73 -1.17 -10.13 13.03
N ILE A 74 -0.67 -11.00 12.14
CA ILE A 74 0.77 -11.17 11.90
C ILE A 74 1.30 -9.96 11.14
N ALA A 75 2.28 -9.28 11.75
CA ALA A 75 3.01 -8.15 11.19
C ALA A 75 2.12 -7.00 10.70
N ALA A 76 0.97 -6.82 11.35
CA ALA A 76 0.05 -5.76 11.01
C ALA A 76 0.69 -4.39 11.22
N ARG A 77 0.75 -3.59 10.16
CA ARG A 77 1.23 -2.20 10.21
C ARG A 77 0.19 -1.24 10.79
N ARG A 78 -1.08 -1.57 10.62
CA ARG A 78 -2.24 -0.84 11.15
C ARG A 78 -3.34 -1.83 11.49
N THR A 79 -4.23 -1.45 12.41
CA THR A 79 -5.41 -2.22 12.79
C THR A 79 -6.68 -1.40 12.54
N GLY A 80 -7.85 -2.05 12.64
CA GLY A 80 -9.16 -1.39 12.47
C GLY A 80 -9.66 -1.28 11.03
N ARG A 81 -10.96 -0.99 10.89
CA ARG A 81 -11.66 -0.86 9.60
C ARG A 81 -11.32 0.48 8.93
N ILE A 82 -10.99 0.46 7.65
CA ILE A 82 -10.84 1.67 6.84
C ILE A 82 -12.24 2.22 6.55
N ARG A 83 -12.53 3.44 6.98
CA ARG A 83 -13.82 4.13 6.73
C ARG A 83 -13.76 5.18 5.62
N GLY A 84 -12.55 5.44 5.09
CA GLY A 84 -12.25 6.37 4.00
C GLY A 84 -10.73 6.51 3.84
N GLY A 85 -10.24 6.81 2.62
CA GLY A 85 -8.83 7.14 2.40
C GLY A 85 -8.00 6.22 1.50
N SER A 86 -8.53 5.79 0.35
CA SER A 86 -7.66 5.38 -0.77
C SER A 86 -7.03 6.58 -1.51
N LEU A 87 -7.41 7.82 -1.16
CA LEU A 87 -6.88 9.05 -1.76
C LEU A 87 -5.43 9.38 -1.35
N SER A 88 -4.93 8.87 -0.22
CA SER A 88 -3.54 9.12 0.20
C SER A 88 -2.49 8.35 -0.61
N GLN A 89 -2.88 7.28 -1.31
CA GLN A 89 -2.01 6.61 -2.28
C GLN A 89 -1.94 7.34 -3.63
N VAL A 90 -2.95 8.15 -3.97
CA VAL A 90 -2.94 8.98 -5.18
C VAL A 90 -2.00 10.18 -4.98
N GLN A 91 -2.09 10.87 -3.84
CA GLN A 91 -1.21 12.00 -3.50
C GLN A 91 0.26 11.57 -3.29
N GLY A 92 0.51 10.35 -2.79
CA GLY A 92 1.87 9.82 -2.63
C GLY A 92 2.54 9.50 -3.96
N LYS A 93 1.78 9.02 -4.96
CA LYS A 93 2.29 8.76 -6.32
C LYS A 93 2.53 10.06 -7.08
N GLU A 94 1.64 11.04 -6.97
CA GLU A 94 1.81 12.36 -7.60
C GLU A 94 3.04 13.09 -7.03
N LYS A 95 3.27 13.04 -5.71
CA LYS A 95 4.50 13.58 -5.10
C LYS A 95 5.78 12.79 -5.43
N LEU A 96 5.68 11.50 -5.77
CA LEU A 96 6.80 10.70 -6.25
C LEU A 96 7.08 10.91 -7.74
N LEU A 97 6.06 11.22 -8.55
CA LEU A 97 6.20 11.65 -9.95
C LEU A 97 6.70 13.10 -10.06
N ALA A 98 6.31 13.97 -9.13
CA ALA A 98 6.77 15.36 -9.06
C ALA A 98 8.22 15.50 -8.53
N LYS A 99 8.71 14.50 -7.78
CA LYS A 99 10.15 14.33 -7.52
C LYS A 99 10.72 13.51 -8.68
N GLY A 100 10.91 14.18 -9.82
CA GLY A 100 11.40 13.57 -11.04
C GLY A 100 12.50 12.54 -10.77
N SER A 101 12.46 11.45 -11.54
CA SER A 101 13.55 10.50 -11.73
C SER A 101 14.85 11.29 -11.69
N ARG A 102 15.62 11.16 -10.61
CA ARG A 102 17.02 11.54 -10.63
C ARG A 102 17.64 10.62 -11.67
N CYS A 103 17.76 11.14 -12.89
CA CYS A 103 18.45 10.49 -13.97
C CYS A 103 19.79 10.06 -13.41
N VAL A 104 20.00 8.74 -13.31
CA VAL A 104 21.28 8.15 -12.96
C VAL A 104 22.17 8.32 -14.19
N HIS A 105 22.61 9.54 -14.41
CA HIS A 105 23.72 9.94 -15.27
C HIS A 105 24.27 11.24 -14.69
N GLU A 106 24.76 11.18 -13.46
CA GLU A 106 25.89 12.04 -13.11
C GLU A 106 27.16 11.19 -13.31
N PRO A 107 27.99 11.49 -14.32
CA PRO A 107 29.33 10.94 -14.34
C PRO A 107 30.05 11.41 -13.08
N CYS A 108 30.63 10.43 -12.40
CA CYS A 108 31.49 10.62 -11.24
C CYS A 108 32.58 11.67 -11.55
N GLY A 109 32.60 12.78 -10.81
CA GLY A 109 33.84 13.48 -10.47
C GLY A 109 34.54 14.32 -11.54
N THR A 110 33.91 15.34 -12.13
CA THR A 110 34.63 16.41 -12.84
C THR A 110 34.43 17.78 -12.19
N SER A 111 35.54 18.34 -11.67
CA SER A 111 35.62 19.65 -11.00
C SER A 111 35.22 20.82 -11.90
N SER A 112 34.54 21.82 -11.32
CA SER A 112 34.05 23.06 -11.94
C SER A 112 35.14 24.08 -12.36
N ARG A 113 36.36 23.64 -12.68
CA ARG A 113 37.50 24.54 -12.94
C ARG A 113 37.80 24.80 -14.43
N TRP A 114 37.08 24.19 -15.36
CA TRP A 114 37.45 24.25 -16.78
C TRP A 114 36.25 24.38 -17.72
N TRP A 115 35.42 25.42 -17.60
CA TRP A 115 34.56 25.84 -18.72
C TRP A 115 34.37 27.37 -18.69
N LYS A 116 35.13 28.07 -19.54
CA LYS A 116 34.81 29.43 -20.00
C LYS A 116 34.47 29.34 -21.49
N PRO A 117 33.28 29.75 -21.94
CA PRO A 117 32.92 29.72 -23.36
C PRO A 117 33.72 30.79 -24.15
N PRO A 118 34.15 30.51 -25.40
CA PRO A 118 34.91 31.46 -26.22
C PRO A 118 34.06 32.62 -26.76
N THR A 119 34.65 33.82 -26.83
CA THR A 119 34.03 35.14 -27.06
C THR A 119 33.55 35.44 -28.50
N HIS A 120 33.34 34.45 -29.35
CA HIS A 120 32.96 34.69 -30.76
C HIS A 120 31.49 34.41 -31.10
N TRP A 121 30.66 34.01 -30.13
CA TRP A 121 29.21 33.87 -30.30
C TRP A 121 28.47 35.12 -29.85
N HIS A 122 28.70 36.24 -30.55
CA HIS A 122 27.79 37.38 -30.53
C HIS A 122 26.98 37.38 -31.83
N GLY A 123 25.67 37.18 -31.72
CA GLY A 123 24.77 37.66 -32.76
C GLY A 123 23.73 36.69 -33.32
N VAL A 124 23.03 35.92 -32.48
CA VAL A 124 21.65 35.51 -32.80
C VAL A 124 20.90 35.34 -31.48
N TYR A 125 20.15 36.35 -31.06
CA TYR A 125 18.92 36.27 -30.22
C TYR A 125 18.59 37.70 -29.77
N ARG A 126 18.32 38.56 -30.77
CA ARG A 126 17.69 39.86 -30.60
C ARG A 126 16.29 39.72 -31.19
N GLN A 127 15.26 39.98 -30.38
CA GLN A 127 13.80 39.77 -30.56
C GLN A 127 13.34 38.54 -29.76
N THR A 128 12.59 38.65 -28.66
CA THR A 128 11.53 39.61 -28.31
C THR A 128 11.58 39.94 -26.82
N ARG A 129 11.54 41.24 -26.54
CA ARG A 129 11.40 41.87 -25.22
C ARG A 129 9.91 42.11 -24.96
N CYS A 130 9.50 42.04 -23.68
CA CYS A 130 8.23 42.53 -23.12
C CYS A 130 6.98 41.74 -23.55
N LEU A 131 6.15 41.24 -22.64
CA LEU A 131 5.28 42.07 -21.81
C LEU A 131 5.13 41.50 -20.38
N SER A 132 5.38 42.39 -19.44
CA SER A 132 5.25 42.27 -17.99
C SER A 132 3.80 42.18 -17.54
N TRP A 133 3.59 41.32 -16.55
CA TRP A 133 2.53 41.40 -15.54
C TRP A 133 2.31 42.82 -15.02
N SER A 134 1.06 43.31 -15.04
CA SER A 134 0.52 44.30 -14.09
C SER A 134 -0.98 44.51 -14.35
N GLN A 135 -1.82 43.97 -13.46
CA GLN A 135 -3.21 44.34 -13.13
C GLN A 135 -3.53 43.47 -11.90
N GLY A 136 -3.54 43.99 -10.68
CA GLY A 136 -4.51 44.96 -10.16
C GLY A 136 -5.43 44.23 -9.19
N ARG A 137 -5.08 44.18 -7.90
CA ARG A 137 -5.98 43.81 -6.80
C ARG A 137 -6.03 44.98 -5.83
N SER A 138 -7.03 45.82 -6.01
CA SER A 138 -7.64 46.66 -4.99
C SER A 138 -9.10 46.23 -4.96
N ASP A 139 -9.61 45.87 -3.78
CA ASP A 139 -10.88 46.34 -3.23
C ASP A 139 -11.10 45.60 -1.90
N CYS A 140 -11.17 46.43 -0.85
CA CYS A 140 -11.82 46.31 0.46
C CYS A 140 -11.99 44.93 1.12
#